data_AF-A0A7S2HXW5-F1
#
_entry.id   AF-A0A7S2HXW5-F1
#
_cell.length_a   1.000
_cell.length_b   1.000
_cell.length_c   1.000
_cell.angle_alpha   90.00
_cell.angle_beta   90.00
_cell.angle_gamma   90.00
#
_symmetry.space_group_name_H-M   'P 1'
#
loop_
_entity.id
_entity.type
_entity.pdbx_description
1 polymer ?
#
loop_
_entity_poly.entity_id
_entity_poly.type
_entity_poly.pdbx_seq_one_letter_code
_entity_poly.pdbx_strand_id
1 'polypeptide(L)'
;FWLGYRRGKLEFDDLPPLPCQDRPVAVIARATAAYRSVSGSPSLYWTLARVTRGTFVPALCIQLARSMIIFSQPVLLHGLLAELGAAHASGSQPGGISLAGVFFRALGIALAVMVAWILAEYGWTMFVRADLQAQVAMGHLMFRKSLSLPPGATRYTVGELQNYFSTDCTKVTSSYFHYSH
;
A
#
# COMPACT_ATOMS: atom_id res chain seq x y z
N PHE A 1 3.96 3.45 -20.85
CA PHE A 1 4.74 2.26 -21.27
C PHE A 1 4.95 2.23 -22.79
N TRP A 2 3.88 2.13 -23.60
CA TRP A 2 4.00 2.06 -25.07
C TRP A 2 4.79 3.22 -25.70
N LEU A 3 4.59 4.45 -25.20
CA LEU A 3 5.33 5.63 -25.64
C LEU A 3 6.85 5.49 -25.42
N GLY A 4 7.26 5.02 -24.24
CA GLY A 4 8.67 4.78 -23.90
C GLY A 4 9.28 3.62 -24.70
N TYR A 5 8.51 2.56 -24.94
CA TYR A 5 8.94 1.45 -25.81
C TYR A 5 9.19 1.93 -27.25
N ARG A 6 8.28 2.75 -27.81
CA ARG A 6 8.38 3.25 -29.18
C ARG A 6 9.49 4.29 -29.36
N ARG A 7 9.66 5.20 -28.40
CA ARG A 7 10.65 6.29 -28.48
C ARG A 7 12.04 5.89 -27.97
N GLY A 8 12.17 4.75 -27.28
CA GLY A 8 13.41 4.31 -26.62
C GLY A 8 13.84 5.16 -25.41
N LYS A 9 13.13 6.25 -25.13
CA LYS A 9 13.31 7.16 -24.00
C LYS A 9 11.97 7.78 -23.60
N LEU A 10 11.83 8.08 -22.32
CA LEU A 10 10.74 8.90 -21.76
C LEU A 10 11.34 10.24 -21.34
N GLU A 11 10.71 11.34 -21.73
CA GLU A 11 11.10 12.67 -21.31
C GLU A 11 10.27 13.11 -20.09
N PHE A 12 10.74 14.11 -19.35
CA PHE A 12 10.05 14.57 -18.14
C PHE A 12 8.63 15.07 -18.44
N ASP A 13 8.45 15.71 -19.60
CA ASP A 13 7.15 16.23 -20.04
C ASP A 13 6.13 15.12 -20.39
N ASP A 14 6.60 13.88 -20.61
CA ASP A 14 5.73 12.72 -20.85
C ASP A 14 5.13 12.15 -19.54
N LEU A 15 5.57 12.63 -18.37
CA LEU A 15 5.10 12.12 -17.09
C LEU A 15 3.70 12.68 -16.75
N PRO A 16 2.75 11.82 -16.38
CA PRO A 16 1.43 12.29 -16.00
C PRO A 16 1.51 13.13 -14.70
N PRO A 17 0.71 14.20 -14.59
CA PRO A 17 0.67 14.98 -13.37
C PRO A 17 0.13 14.13 -12.21
N LEU A 18 0.66 14.35 -11.01
CA LEU A 18 0.20 13.66 -9.83
C LEU A 18 -1.27 14.01 -9.50
N PRO A 19 -2.07 13.03 -9.03
CA PRO A 19 -3.40 13.28 -8.49
C PRO A 19 -3.36 14.37 -7.41
N CYS A 20 -4.38 15.22 -7.34
CA CYS A 20 -4.40 16.37 -6.42
C CYS A 20 -4.08 16.00 -4.95
N GLN A 21 -4.52 14.82 -4.51
CA GLN A 21 -4.31 14.31 -3.16
C GLN A 21 -2.87 13.83 -2.86
N ASP A 22 -2.10 13.53 -3.91
CA ASP A 22 -0.72 13.04 -3.83
C ASP A 22 0.30 14.14 -4.14
N ARG A 23 -0.17 15.34 -4.54
CA ARG A 23 0.70 16.49 -4.75
C ARG A 23 1.39 16.89 -3.44
N PRO A 24 2.68 17.24 -3.46
CA PRO A 24 3.42 17.60 -2.25
C PRO A 24 2.75 18.70 -1.43
N VAL A 25 2.18 19.72 -2.09
CA VAL A 25 1.48 20.83 -1.43
C VAL A 25 0.32 20.33 -0.55
N ALA A 26 -0.49 19.39 -1.06
CA ALA A 26 -1.62 18.84 -0.32
C ALA A 26 -1.15 17.99 0.87
N VAL A 27 -0.13 17.15 0.65
CA VAL A 27 0.47 16.31 1.70
C VAL A 27 1.07 17.17 2.82
N ILE A 28 1.81 18.21 2.45
CA ILE A 28 2.44 19.18 3.36
C ILE A 28 1.40 19.94 4.18
N ALA A 29 0.30 20.38 3.54
CA ALA A 29 -0.79 21.05 4.23
C ALA A 29 -1.42 20.13 5.28
N ARG A 30 -1.70 18.86 4.93
CA ARG A 30 -2.19 17.85 5.88
C ARG A 30 -1.22 17.59 7.02
N ALA A 31 0.07 17.44 6.73
CA ALA A 31 1.11 17.20 7.73
C ALA A 31 1.24 18.38 8.71
N THR A 32 1.22 19.61 8.18
CA THR A 32 1.28 20.83 9.00
C THR A 32 0.05 20.98 9.88
N ALA A 33 -1.15 20.71 9.34
CA ALA A 33 -2.39 20.74 10.10
C ALA A 33 -2.37 19.67 11.22
N ALA A 34 -1.95 18.45 10.91
CA ALA A 34 -1.87 17.35 11.88
C ALA A 34 -0.83 17.60 12.98
N TYR A 35 0.29 18.26 12.66
CA TYR A 35 1.31 18.63 13.63
C TYR A 35 0.82 19.76 14.56
N ARG A 36 0.14 20.77 14.00
CA ARG A 36 -0.39 21.92 14.76
C ARG A 36 -1.61 21.58 15.62
N SER A 37 -2.39 20.55 15.24
CA SER A 37 -3.59 20.17 15.98
C SER A 37 -3.29 19.51 17.34
N VAL A 38 -2.04 19.17 17.63
CA VAL A 38 -1.65 18.54 18.90
C VAL A 38 -1.27 19.62 19.91
N SER A 39 -2.09 19.81 20.95
CA SER A 39 -1.74 20.61 22.11
C SER A 39 -0.71 19.86 22.97
N GLY A 40 0.52 20.37 23.05
CA GLY A 40 1.59 19.76 23.85
C GLY A 40 2.77 19.30 22.99
N SER A 41 3.33 18.13 23.28
CA SER A 41 4.43 17.52 22.53
C SER A 41 3.92 16.71 21.33
N PRO A 42 3.98 17.23 20.10
CA PRO A 42 3.54 16.50 18.92
C PRO A 42 4.44 15.29 18.70
N SER A 43 3.84 14.11 18.69
CA SER A 43 4.53 12.87 18.34
C SER A 43 4.55 12.71 16.82
N LEU A 44 5.74 12.40 16.30
CA LEU A 44 5.96 12.20 14.86
C LEU A 44 5.11 11.03 14.33
N TYR A 45 5.07 9.92 15.09
CA TYR A 45 4.30 8.73 14.74
C TYR A 45 2.81 9.03 14.51
N TRP A 46 2.17 9.75 15.44
CA TRP A 46 0.76 10.11 15.31
C TRP A 46 0.50 11.13 14.19
N THR A 47 1.47 12.02 13.94
CA THR A 47 1.38 12.96 12.82
C THR A 47 1.40 12.21 11.49
N LEU A 48 2.34 11.27 11.32
CA LEU A 48 2.43 10.42 10.13
C LEU A 48 1.17 9.58 9.97
N ALA A 49 0.71 8.91 11.02
CA ALA A 49 -0.52 8.12 11.00
C ALA A 49 -1.74 8.95 10.57
N ARG A 50 -1.87 10.21 11.00
CA ARG A 50 -2.97 11.09 10.56
C ARG A 50 -2.85 11.53 9.10
N VAL A 51 -1.63 11.70 8.59
CA VAL A 51 -1.40 12.05 7.18
C VAL A 51 -1.74 10.88 6.28
N THR A 52 -1.32 9.67 6.66
CA THR A 52 -1.49 8.44 5.87
C THR A 52 -2.84 7.75 6.11
N ARG A 53 -3.62 8.12 7.14
CA ARG A 53 -4.90 7.43 7.46
C ARG A 53 -5.84 7.26 6.27
N GLY A 54 -5.89 8.26 5.37
CA GLY A 54 -6.78 8.26 4.21
C GLY A 54 -6.43 7.17 3.17
N THR A 55 -5.18 6.74 3.13
CA THR A 55 -4.70 5.63 2.28
C THR A 55 -4.52 4.34 3.08
N PHE A 56 -4.14 4.44 4.35
CA PHE A 56 -3.91 3.30 5.23
C PHE A 56 -5.18 2.52 5.56
N VAL A 57 -6.26 3.21 5.96
CA VAL A 57 -7.52 2.54 6.33
C VAL A 57 -8.12 1.73 5.17
N PRO A 58 -8.27 2.26 3.95
CA PRO A 58 -8.78 1.45 2.85
C PRO A 58 -7.82 0.30 2.50
N ALA A 59 -6.51 0.49 2.59
CA ALA A 59 -5.55 -0.60 2.40
C ALA A 59 -5.72 -1.73 3.43
N LEU A 60 -5.96 -1.38 4.70
CA LEU A 60 -6.24 -2.36 5.76
C LEU A 60 -7.54 -3.14 5.47
N CYS A 61 -8.60 -2.46 5.03
CA CYS A 61 -9.85 -3.12 4.63
C CYS A 61 -9.64 -4.11 3.46
N ILE A 62 -8.85 -3.70 2.46
CA ILE A 62 -8.49 -4.56 1.32
C ILE A 62 -7.68 -5.77 1.79
N GLN A 63 -6.74 -5.60 2.72
CA GLN A 63 -5.96 -6.69 3.31
C GLN A 63 -6.83 -7.66 4.11
N LEU A 64 -7.80 -7.16 4.89
CA LEU A 64 -8.74 -8.03 5.60
C LEU A 64 -9.58 -8.86 4.62
N ALA A 65 -10.10 -8.24 3.57
CA ALA A 65 -10.83 -8.95 2.51
C ALA A 65 -9.93 -10.01 1.85
N ARG A 66 -8.67 -9.68 1.56
CA ARG A 66 -7.68 -10.62 1.03
C ARG A 66 -7.52 -11.84 1.94
N SER A 67 -7.31 -11.62 3.23
CA SER A 67 -7.13 -12.69 4.21
C SER A 67 -8.34 -13.61 4.24
N MET A 68 -9.56 -13.05 4.26
CA MET A 68 -10.79 -13.85 4.23
C MET A 68 -10.89 -14.74 2.98
N ILE A 69 -10.51 -14.22 1.81
CA ILE A 69 -10.53 -15.01 0.57
C ILE A 69 -9.49 -16.12 0.63
N ILE A 70 -8.27 -15.84 1.10
CA ILE A 70 -7.21 -16.85 1.25
C ILE A 70 -7.67 -17.97 2.20
N PHE A 71 -8.33 -17.63 3.31
CA PHE A 71 -8.89 -18.63 4.22
C PHE A 71 -10.02 -19.45 3.59
N SER A 72 -10.75 -18.93 2.61
CA SER A 72 -11.79 -19.67 1.89
C SER A 72 -11.26 -20.67 0.86
N GLN A 73 -10.03 -20.48 0.36
CA GLN A 73 -9.41 -21.36 -0.65
C GLN A 73 -9.38 -22.84 -0.26
N PRO A 74 -8.94 -23.25 0.94
CA PRO A 74 -8.94 -24.66 1.33
C PRO A 74 -10.36 -25.26 1.39
N VAL A 75 -11.37 -24.48 1.78
CA VAL A 75 -12.77 -24.94 1.80
C VAL A 75 -13.28 -25.23 0.39
N LEU A 76 -12.98 -24.33 -0.55
CA LEU A 76 -13.29 -24.52 -1.98
C LEU A 76 -12.58 -25.73 -2.58
N LEU A 77 -11.29 -25.89 -2.26
CA LEU A 77 -10.51 -27.03 -2.74
C LEU A 77 -11.07 -28.35 -2.19
N HIS A 78 -11.44 -28.39 -0.92
CA HIS A 78 -12.08 -29.55 -0.30
C HIS A 78 -13.41 -29.90 -1.00
N GLY A 79 -14.25 -28.90 -1.29
CA GLY A 79 -15.50 -29.11 -2.04
C GLY A 79 -15.28 -29.69 -3.44
N LEU A 80 -14.27 -29.21 -4.16
CA LEU A 80 -13.88 -29.74 -5.47
C LEU A 80 -13.36 -31.17 -5.41
N LEU A 81 -12.54 -31.49 -4.40
CA LEU A 81 -12.00 -32.83 -4.21
C LEU A 81 -13.09 -33.83 -3.80
N ALA A 82 -14.04 -33.41 -2.96
CA ALA A 82 -15.18 -34.23 -2.55
C ALA A 82 -16.07 -34.61 -3.75
N GLU A 83 -16.36 -33.65 -4.65
CA GLU A 83 -17.08 -33.93 -5.89
C GLU A 83 -16.31 -34.91 -6.80
N LEU A 84 -14.99 -34.74 -6.93
CA LEU A 84 -14.16 -35.62 -7.74
C LEU A 84 -14.15 -37.05 -7.18
N GLY A 85 -14.07 -37.19 -5.86
CA GLY A 85 -14.15 -38.48 -5.17
C GLY A 85 -15.51 -39.16 -5.34
N ALA A 86 -16.61 -38.39 -5.24
CA ALA A 86 -17.96 -38.91 -5.46
C ALA A 86 -18.15 -39.41 -6.90
N ALA A 87 -17.71 -38.65 -7.89
CA ALA A 87 -17.78 -39.04 -9.30
C ALA A 87 -16.99 -40.32 -9.61
N HIS A 88 -15.85 -40.53 -8.94
CA HIS A 88 -15.05 -41.74 -9.07
C HIS A 88 -15.72 -42.97 -8.44
N ALA A 89 -16.35 -42.80 -7.28
CA ALA A 89 -17.02 -43.88 -6.54
C ALA A 89 -18.28 -44.41 -7.24
N SER A 90 -19.00 -43.56 -7.97
CA SER A 90 -20.25 -43.94 -8.67
C SER A 90 -20.04 -44.62 -10.03
N GLY A 91 -18.79 -44.84 -10.49
CA GLY A 91 -18.48 -45.48 -11.78
C GLY A 91 -18.96 -44.70 -13.03
N SER A 92 -19.65 -43.60 -12.83
CA SER A 92 -20.04 -42.61 -13.83
C SER A 92 -18.79 -41.98 -14.42
N GLN A 93 -18.71 -41.92 -15.75
CA GLN A 93 -17.59 -41.28 -16.44
C GLN A 93 -17.33 -39.87 -15.86
N PRO A 94 -16.07 -39.43 -15.76
CA PRO A 94 -15.68 -38.12 -15.20
C PRO A 94 -16.18 -36.90 -15.99
N GLY A 95 -17.12 -37.08 -16.93
CA GLY A 95 -17.72 -36.04 -17.76
C GLY A 95 -19.14 -35.61 -17.37
N GLY A 96 -19.73 -36.19 -16.31
CA GLY A 96 -21.02 -35.72 -15.78
C GLY A 96 -20.87 -34.33 -15.18
N ILE A 97 -21.28 -33.29 -15.91
CA ILE A 97 -21.23 -31.90 -15.45
C ILE A 97 -22.25 -31.73 -14.31
N SER A 98 -21.80 -31.91 -13.06
CA SER A 98 -22.56 -31.50 -11.87
C SER A 98 -22.64 -29.98 -11.84
N LEU A 99 -23.84 -29.43 -11.63
CA LEU A 99 -24.05 -28.00 -11.48
C LEU A 99 -23.24 -27.43 -10.30
N ALA A 100 -23.06 -28.23 -9.24
CA ALA A 100 -22.22 -27.86 -8.11
C ALA A 100 -20.72 -27.84 -8.49
N GLY A 101 -20.23 -28.80 -9.27
CA GLY A 101 -18.86 -28.79 -9.80
C GLY A 101 -18.55 -27.59 -10.70
N VAL A 102 -19.50 -27.19 -11.56
CA VAL A 102 -19.38 -25.96 -12.37
C VAL A 102 -19.33 -24.74 -11.47
N PHE A 103 -20.22 -24.66 -10.47
CA PHE A 103 -20.27 -23.56 -9.52
C PHE A 103 -18.95 -23.40 -8.76
N PHE A 104 -18.40 -24.48 -8.19
CA PHE A 104 -17.14 -24.41 -7.44
C PHE A 104 -15.94 -23.99 -8.31
N ARG A 105 -15.88 -24.47 -9.57
CA ARG A 105 -14.83 -24.06 -10.52
C ARG A 105 -14.96 -22.58 -10.89
N ALA A 106 -16.17 -22.12 -11.21
CA ALA A 106 -16.44 -20.72 -11.53
C ALA A 106 -16.11 -19.81 -10.34
N LEU A 107 -16.52 -20.20 -9.13
CA LEU A 107 -16.24 -19.47 -7.90
C LEU A 107 -14.72 -19.44 -7.60
N GLY A 108 -14.01 -20.56 -7.79
CA GLY A 108 -12.56 -20.62 -7.62
C GLY A 108 -11.80 -19.67 -8.57
N ILE A 109 -12.19 -19.64 -9.85
CA ILE A 109 -11.60 -18.71 -10.84
C ILE A 109 -11.91 -17.26 -10.47
N ALA A 110 -13.17 -16.96 -10.13
CA ALA A 110 -13.58 -15.61 -9.74
C ALA A 110 -12.80 -15.11 -8.52
N LEU A 111 -12.63 -15.95 -7.49
CA LEU A 111 -11.86 -15.62 -6.30
C LEU A 111 -10.37 -15.46 -6.61
N ALA A 112 -9.79 -16.29 -7.48
CA ALA A 112 -8.39 -16.15 -7.88
C ALA A 112 -8.12 -14.81 -8.59
N VAL A 113 -9.00 -14.43 -9.52
CA VAL A 113 -8.92 -13.12 -10.21
C VAL A 113 -9.11 -11.97 -9.21
N MET A 114 -10.07 -12.10 -8.29
CA MET A 114 -10.31 -11.09 -7.26
C MET A 114 -9.10 -10.91 -6.34
N VAL A 115 -8.43 -11.99 -5.92
CA VAL A 115 -7.20 -11.93 -5.12
C VAL A 115 -6.08 -11.22 -5.87
N ALA A 116 -5.89 -11.51 -7.15
CA ALA A 116 -4.86 -10.86 -7.96
C ALA A 116 -5.09 -9.34 -8.04
N TRP A 117 -6.34 -8.91 -8.24
CA TRP A 117 -6.68 -7.49 -8.31
C TRP A 117 -6.52 -6.79 -6.95
N ILE A 118 -7.00 -7.43 -5.88
CA ILE A 118 -6.84 -6.98 -4.49
C ILE A 118 -5.37 -6.80 -4.14
N LEU A 119 -4.51 -7.74 -4.52
CA LEU A 119 -3.07 -7.67 -4.25
C LEU A 119 -2.40 -6.50 -4.97
N ALA A 120 -2.76 -6.28 -6.24
CA ALA A 120 -2.23 -5.17 -7.03
C ALA A 120 -2.64 -3.81 -6.42
N GLU A 121 -3.92 -3.65 -6.07
CA GLU A 121 -4.43 -2.41 -5.50
C GLU A 121 -3.88 -2.14 -4.10
N TYR A 122 -3.80 -3.19 -3.27
CA TYR A 122 -3.20 -3.12 -1.95
C TYR A 122 -1.73 -2.71 -2.03
N GLY A 123 -0.95 -3.37 -2.89
CA GLY A 123 0.48 -3.08 -3.02
C GLY A 123 0.74 -1.65 -3.46
N TRP A 124 -0.04 -1.17 -4.43
CA TRP A 124 0.05 0.21 -4.93
C TRP A 124 -0.35 1.23 -3.87
N THR A 125 -1.52 1.06 -3.25
CA THR A 125 -2.05 2.05 -2.30
C THR A 125 -1.24 2.10 -1.01
N MET A 126 -0.81 0.95 -0.51
CA MET A 126 -0.10 0.85 0.76
C MET A 126 1.40 1.15 0.60
N PHE A 127 2.13 0.39 -0.21
CA PHE A 127 3.59 0.48 -0.26
C PHE A 127 4.09 1.63 -1.10
N VAL A 128 3.36 2.05 -2.14
CA VAL A 128 3.83 3.14 -3.00
C VAL A 128 3.23 4.46 -2.55
N ARG A 129 1.90 4.56 -2.50
CA ARG A 129 1.25 5.86 -2.24
C ARG A 129 1.40 6.31 -0.80
N ALA A 130 1.10 5.46 0.18
CA ALA A 130 1.20 5.86 1.59
C ALA A 130 2.66 6.13 2.00
N ASP A 131 3.61 5.34 1.50
CA ASP A 131 5.04 5.54 1.73
C ASP A 131 5.54 6.88 1.18
N LEU A 132 5.26 7.18 -0.09
CA LEU A 132 5.64 8.46 -0.69
C LEU A 132 5.03 9.66 0.05
N GLN A 133 3.75 9.56 0.45
CA GLN A 133 3.11 10.62 1.24
C GLN A 133 3.80 10.80 2.61
N ALA A 134 4.19 9.71 3.27
CA ALA A 134 4.91 9.77 4.53
C ALA A 134 6.31 10.37 4.38
N GLN A 135 7.05 9.99 3.33
CA GLN A 135 8.37 10.54 3.03
C GLN A 135 8.31 12.05 2.75
N VAL A 136 7.36 12.49 1.92
CA VAL A 136 7.15 13.92 1.61
C VAL A 136 6.78 14.70 2.87
N ALA A 137 5.89 14.17 3.70
CA ALA A 137 5.49 14.80 4.95
C ALA A 137 6.68 14.94 5.92
N MET A 138 7.43 13.87 6.12
CA MET A 138 8.58 13.86 7.03
C MET A 138 9.70 14.78 6.54
N GLY A 139 10.04 14.72 5.25
CA GLY A 139 11.03 15.61 4.65
C GLY A 139 10.64 17.08 4.83
N HIS A 140 9.37 17.43 4.61
CA HIS A 140 8.92 18.81 4.85
C HIS A 140 9.03 19.22 6.32
N LEU A 141 8.62 18.36 7.26
CA LEU A 141 8.69 18.66 8.70
C LEU A 141 10.14 18.82 9.17
N MET A 142 11.05 17.96 8.70
CA MET A 142 12.48 18.05 9.00
C MET A 142 13.10 19.32 8.41
N PHE A 143 12.77 19.66 7.17
CA PHE A 143 13.24 20.88 6.51
C PHE A 143 12.77 22.13 7.25
N ARG A 144 11.49 22.16 7.62
CA ARG A 144 10.95 23.27 8.40
C ARG A 144 11.61 23.37 9.77
N LYS A 145 11.91 22.23 10.40
CA LYS A 145 12.59 22.20 11.70
C LYS A 145 14.02 22.72 11.57
N SER A 146 14.77 22.32 10.55
CA SER A 146 16.16 22.75 10.34
C SER A 146 16.27 24.26 10.14
N LEU A 147 15.32 24.88 9.44
CA LEU A 147 15.23 26.34 9.27
C LEU A 147 14.90 27.10 10.57
N SER A 148 14.33 26.42 11.57
CA SER A 148 13.92 27.03 12.84
C SER A 148 14.91 26.80 13.99
N LEU A 149 16.07 26.19 13.72
CA LEU A 149 17.09 25.95 14.75
C LEU A 149 17.80 27.27 15.09
N PRO A 150 17.96 27.62 16.38
CA PRO A 150 18.67 28.84 16.76
C PRO A 150 20.17 28.75 16.42
N PRO A 151 20.81 29.88 16.07
CA PRO A 151 22.25 29.94 15.82
C PRO A 151 22.99 29.58 17.11
N GLY A 152 23.60 28.40 17.16
CA GLY A 152 24.22 27.81 18.35
C GLY A 152 23.64 26.44 18.76
N ALA A 153 22.46 26.07 18.26
CA ALA A 153 21.94 24.70 18.35
C ALA A 153 22.48 23.77 17.23
N THR A 154 23.52 24.20 16.52
CA THR A 154 24.23 23.48 15.46
C THR A 154 25.06 22.33 16.03
N ARG A 155 24.40 21.42 16.73
CA ARG A 155 24.95 20.12 17.10
C ARG A 155 25.03 19.19 15.88
N TYR A 156 24.29 19.51 14.83
CA TYR A 156 24.19 18.73 13.61
C TYR A 156 24.93 19.41 12.47
N THR A 157 25.79 18.65 11.81
CA THR A 157 26.48 19.03 10.58
C THR A 157 25.52 18.95 9.38
N VAL A 158 25.87 19.63 8.29
CA VAL A 158 25.12 19.54 7.02
C VAL A 158 25.08 18.09 6.51
N GLY A 159 26.18 17.34 6.67
CA GLY A 159 26.25 15.93 6.30
C GLY A 159 25.31 15.04 7.11
N GLU A 160 25.20 15.27 8.42
CA GLU A 160 24.23 14.55 9.25
C GLU A 160 22.79 14.88 8.87
N LEU A 161 22.49 16.16 8.59
CA LEU A 161 21.16 16.57 8.12
C LEU A 161 20.81 15.89 6.80
N GLN A 162 21.74 15.88 5.84
CA GLN A 162 21.57 15.20 4.56
C GLN A 162 21.37 13.70 4.74
N ASN A 163 22.10 13.07 5.67
CA ASN A 163 21.92 11.65 5.99
C ASN A 163 20.52 11.39 6.59
N TYR A 164 20.02 12.27 7.46
CA TYR A 164 18.65 12.18 7.97
C TYR A 164 17.60 12.30 6.85
N PHE A 165 17.83 13.17 5.88
CA PHE A 165 16.96 13.29 4.71
C PHE A 165 17.00 12.06 3.79
N SER A 166 18.17 11.51 3.50
CA SER A 166 18.29 10.40 2.56
C SER A 166 17.89 9.06 3.18
N THR A 167 18.39 8.82 4.39
CA THR A 167 18.37 7.49 5.02
C THR A 167 17.17 7.35 5.94
N ASP A 168 16.94 8.31 6.83
CA ASP A 168 15.90 8.17 7.85
C ASP A 168 14.52 8.41 7.26
N CYS A 169 14.37 9.34 6.31
CA CYS A 169 13.08 9.53 5.65
C CYS A 169 12.60 8.26 4.94
N THR A 170 13.52 7.49 4.35
CA THR A 170 13.19 6.27 3.62
C THR A 170 13.03 5.07 4.56
N LYS A 171 13.92 4.91 5.54
CA LYS A 171 13.89 3.76 6.46
C LYS A 171 12.75 3.86 7.47
N VAL A 172 12.48 5.04 8.02
CA VAL A 172 11.42 5.20 9.03
C VAL A 172 10.05 4.96 8.40
N THR A 173 9.81 5.39 7.16
CA THR A 173 8.55 5.07 6.49
C THR A 173 8.46 3.58 6.17
N SER A 174 9.51 2.99 5.61
CA SER A 174 9.56 1.55 5.35
C SER A 174 9.32 0.71 6.61
N SER A 175 9.96 1.04 7.73
CA SER A 175 9.73 0.39 9.02
C SER A 175 8.32 0.64 9.54
N TYR A 176 7.79 1.86 9.43
CA TYR A 176 6.41 2.17 9.82
C TYR A 176 5.41 1.26 9.11
N PHE A 177 5.55 1.10 7.79
CA PHE A 177 4.70 0.22 7.01
C PHE A 177 4.92 -1.25 7.38
N HIS A 178 6.16 -1.68 7.58
CA HIS A 178 6.48 -3.05 7.98
C HIS A 178 5.87 -3.46 9.33
N TYR A 179 5.89 -2.57 10.34
CA TYR A 179 5.33 -2.85 11.67
C TYR A 179 3.81 -2.64 11.77
N SER A 180 3.21 -2.02 10.76
CA SER A 180 1.76 -1.77 10.71
C SER A 180 0.97 -2.87 9.98
N HIS A 181 1.66 -3.94 9.55
CA HIS A 181 1.11 -5.17 8.98
C HIS A 181 1.10 -6.30 9.99
#